data_AF-A0A1G2PKJ8-F1
#
_entry.id   AF-A0A1G2PKJ8-F1
#
_cell.length_a   1.000
_cell.length_b   1.000
_cell.length_c   1.000
_cell.angle_alpha   90.00
_cell.angle_beta   90.00
_cell.angle_gamma   90.00
#
_symmetry.space_group_name_H-M   'P 1'
#
loop_
_entity.id
_entity.type
_entity.pdbx_description
1 polymer ?
#
loop_
_entity_poly.entity_id
_entity_poly.type
_entity_poly.pdbx_seq_one_letter_code
_entity_poly.pdbx_strand_id
1 'polypeptide(L)'
;MDIRELPRTAWPKQLFEIPQVPKKLWVRGELPPAGHKLLTVVGSRAMTRYGQEACEKLITGLAGYPISIVSGLALGTDTCAHKAALTAGLHTLVVPGSGLGDEVLYPRSNRPFAQEILKKGGGMLSEYAPDQPSRIYYFPERNRIMVGISDAVLIIEAGNKSGTLITARLAGEYNRDLLCIPHRIGDPHAFGPHLFIRLGAALVTEPVHILEALSISPRETSATTAPTDLEDAEREIWSMLEEPKTRDEILREAVANASEALTALVALELRGLIKEEFGAWRRT
;
A
#
# COMPACT_ATOMS: atom_id res chain seq x y z
N MET A 1 -15.25 15.95 -14.68
CA MET A 1 -14.33 16.66 -13.77
C MET A 1 -13.34 17.40 -14.62
N ASP A 2 -13.31 18.73 -14.46
CA ASP A 2 -12.51 19.62 -15.30
C ASP A 2 -11.04 19.63 -14.88
N ILE A 3 -10.15 19.79 -15.86
CA ILE A 3 -8.71 19.95 -15.63
C ILE A 3 -8.45 21.43 -15.37
N ARG A 4 -7.71 21.73 -14.30
CA ARG A 4 -7.40 23.12 -13.91
C ARG A 4 -5.95 23.26 -13.48
N GLU A 5 -5.37 24.44 -13.71
CA GLU A 5 -4.07 24.79 -13.14
C GLU A 5 -4.22 24.92 -11.62
N LEU A 6 -3.37 24.24 -10.87
CA LEU A 6 -3.38 24.24 -9.41
C LEU A 6 -2.62 25.48 -8.92
N PRO A 7 -3.26 26.39 -8.15
CA PRO A 7 -2.58 27.57 -7.64
C PRO A 7 -1.44 27.15 -6.71
N ARG A 8 -0.33 27.88 -6.75
CA ARG A 8 0.90 27.56 -6.01
C ARG A 8 0.69 27.40 -4.50
N THR A 9 -0.31 28.09 -3.94
CA THR A 9 -0.71 28.00 -2.52
C THR A 9 -1.35 26.67 -2.15
N ALA A 10 -1.88 25.92 -3.12
CA ALA A 10 -2.52 24.61 -2.93
C ALA A 10 -1.58 23.43 -3.23
N TRP A 11 -0.30 23.70 -3.52
CA TRP A 11 0.67 22.64 -3.78
C TRP A 11 1.07 21.92 -2.49
N PRO A 12 1.34 20.60 -2.54
CA PRO A 12 1.91 19.88 -1.40
C PRO A 12 3.19 20.57 -0.93
N LYS A 13 3.31 20.83 0.38
CA LYS A 13 4.42 21.60 0.94
C LYS A 13 5.77 20.92 0.69
N GLN A 14 5.79 19.59 0.79
CA GLN A 14 6.95 18.73 0.52
C GLN A 14 7.54 18.97 -0.88
N LEU A 15 6.73 19.38 -1.85
CA LEU A 15 7.19 19.61 -3.22
C LEU A 15 8.09 20.84 -3.36
N PHE A 16 8.09 21.75 -2.38
CA PHE A 16 9.00 22.90 -2.36
C PHE A 16 10.39 22.54 -1.81
N GLU A 17 10.55 21.35 -1.22
CA GLU A 17 11.81 20.89 -0.62
C GLU A 17 12.71 20.20 -1.64
N ILE A 18 12.19 19.83 -2.81
CA ILE A 18 12.98 19.14 -3.85
C ILE A 18 13.80 20.13 -4.68
N PRO A 19 14.99 19.74 -5.19
CA PRO A 19 15.86 20.64 -5.95
C PRO A 19 15.22 21.22 -7.21
N GLN A 20 14.41 20.42 -7.90
CA GLN A 20 13.76 20.80 -9.15
C GLN A 20 12.26 21.00 -8.93
N VAL A 21 11.85 22.06 -8.26
CA VAL A 21 10.41 22.37 -8.05
C VAL A 21 9.72 22.61 -9.40
N PRO A 22 8.53 22.02 -9.68
CA PRO A 22 7.82 22.28 -10.94
C PRO A 22 7.45 23.76 -11.08
N LYS A 23 7.31 24.22 -12.33
CA LYS A 23 6.87 25.60 -12.63
C LYS A 23 5.35 25.74 -12.60
N LYS A 24 4.65 24.69 -13.02
CA LYS A 24 3.19 24.60 -13.06
C LYS A 24 2.76 23.21 -12.63
N LEU A 25 1.55 23.11 -12.10
CA LEU A 25 0.87 21.85 -11.84
C LEU A 25 -0.57 21.96 -12.31
N TRP A 26 -1.04 20.90 -12.93
CA TRP A 26 -2.41 20.70 -13.34
C TRP A 26 -3.01 19.61 -12.48
N VAL A 27 -4.29 19.77 -12.13
CA VAL A 27 -5.04 18.79 -11.37
C VAL A 27 -6.32 18.41 -12.09
N ARG A 28 -6.72 17.15 -11.98
CA ARG A 28 -8.02 16.62 -12.40
C ARG A 28 -8.56 15.75 -11.27
N GLY A 29 -9.79 16.00 -10.83
CA GLY A 29 -10.36 15.31 -9.67
C GLY A 29 -9.89 15.88 -8.34
N GLU A 30 -9.91 15.05 -7.30
CA GLU A 30 -9.73 15.51 -5.92
C GLU A 30 -8.28 15.35 -5.45
N LEU A 31 -7.76 16.40 -4.82
CA LEU A 31 -6.47 16.31 -4.13
C LEU A 31 -6.60 15.47 -2.86
N PRO A 32 -5.48 14.93 -2.35
CA PRO A 32 -5.45 14.27 -1.04
C PRO A 32 -6.13 15.14 0.03
N PRO A 33 -6.99 14.55 0.88
CA PRO A 33 -7.60 15.28 1.97
C PRO A 33 -6.56 15.89 2.91
N ALA A 34 -6.89 17.02 3.53
CA ALA A 34 -5.99 17.71 4.43
C ALA A 34 -5.56 16.79 5.59
N GLY A 35 -4.26 16.78 5.91
CA GLY A 35 -3.71 15.94 6.97
C GLY A 35 -3.40 14.50 6.56
N HIS A 36 -3.77 14.07 5.33
CA HIS A 36 -3.36 12.76 4.84
C HIS A 36 -1.85 12.70 4.61
N LYS A 37 -1.26 11.57 5.01
CA LYS A 37 0.10 11.18 4.63
C LYS A 37 0.13 10.60 3.22
N LEU A 38 1.18 10.91 2.46
CA LEU A 38 1.30 10.51 1.06
C LEU A 38 2.32 9.37 0.90
N LEU A 39 1.81 8.17 0.63
CA LEU A 39 2.63 7.00 0.36
C LEU A 39 2.76 6.80 -1.16
N THR A 40 3.95 7.01 -1.71
CA THR A 40 4.24 6.65 -3.10
C THR A 40 4.50 5.16 -3.19
N VAL A 41 3.79 4.44 -4.05
CA VAL A 41 4.01 3.00 -4.28
C VAL A 41 4.47 2.78 -5.71
N VAL A 42 5.63 2.13 -5.87
CA VAL A 42 6.25 1.89 -7.18
C VAL A 42 6.85 0.50 -7.27
N GLY A 43 7.00 0.00 -8.50
CA GLY A 43 7.61 -1.29 -8.71
C GLY A 43 7.62 -1.73 -10.17
N SER A 44 7.76 -3.04 -10.37
CA SER A 44 7.82 -3.66 -11.69
C SER A 44 6.52 -3.43 -12.48
N ARG A 45 6.69 -3.17 -13.79
CA ARG A 45 5.58 -3.19 -14.76
C ARG A 45 5.13 -4.62 -15.09
N ALA A 46 6.07 -5.57 -15.03
CA ALA A 46 5.82 -7.00 -15.09
C ALA A 46 5.86 -7.53 -13.65
N MET A 47 4.82 -7.18 -12.90
CA MET A 47 4.68 -7.53 -11.49
C MET A 47 4.42 -9.04 -11.35
N THR A 48 5.07 -9.70 -10.39
CA THR A 48 4.81 -11.12 -10.13
C THR A 48 3.53 -11.29 -9.30
N ARG A 49 3.04 -12.52 -9.20
CA ARG A 49 1.93 -12.87 -8.30
C ARG A 49 2.27 -12.55 -6.84
N TYR A 50 3.50 -12.82 -6.41
CA TYR A 50 3.96 -12.48 -5.06
C TYR A 50 3.89 -10.97 -4.83
N GLY A 51 4.44 -10.17 -5.75
CA GLY A 51 4.37 -8.71 -5.68
C GLY A 51 2.93 -8.19 -5.63
N GLN A 52 2.03 -8.78 -6.43
CA GLN A 52 0.61 -8.42 -6.41
C GLN A 52 -0.02 -8.70 -5.03
N GLU A 53 0.11 -9.92 -4.51
CA GLU A 53 -0.44 -10.34 -3.21
C GLU A 53 0.13 -9.47 -2.07
N ALA A 54 1.44 -9.18 -2.09
CA ALA A 54 2.09 -8.32 -1.12
C ALA A 54 1.56 -6.88 -1.19
N CYS A 55 1.45 -6.31 -2.40
CA CYS A 55 0.92 -4.97 -2.60
C CYS A 55 -0.54 -4.87 -2.12
N GLU A 56 -1.39 -5.82 -2.49
CA GLU A 56 -2.79 -5.86 -2.05
C GLU A 56 -2.88 -5.97 -0.53
N LYS A 57 -2.16 -6.91 0.10
CA LYS A 57 -2.14 -7.08 1.56
C LYS A 57 -1.70 -5.81 2.29
N LEU A 58 -0.58 -5.22 1.86
CA LEU A 58 0.00 -4.06 2.53
C LEU A 58 -0.90 -2.83 2.41
N ILE A 59 -1.41 -2.54 1.22
CA ILE A 59 -2.23 -1.35 0.99
C ILE A 59 -3.63 -1.49 1.58
N THR A 60 -4.24 -2.67 1.51
CA THR A 60 -5.57 -2.88 2.12
C THR A 60 -5.53 -2.82 3.65
N GLY A 61 -4.43 -3.25 4.26
CA GLY A 61 -4.22 -3.11 5.70
C GLY A 61 -4.06 -1.65 6.20
N LEU A 62 -3.99 -0.67 5.30
CA LEU A 62 -4.00 0.75 5.64
C LEU A 62 -5.41 1.34 5.67
N ALA A 63 -6.46 0.54 5.45
CA ALA A 63 -7.85 0.98 5.47
C ALA A 63 -8.19 1.77 6.75
N GLY A 64 -8.85 2.91 6.56
CA GLY A 64 -9.29 3.79 7.65
C GLY A 64 -8.22 4.70 8.24
N TYR A 65 -6.95 4.59 7.86
CA TYR A 65 -5.92 5.57 8.24
C TYR A 65 -5.94 6.77 7.29
N PRO A 66 -5.49 7.96 7.74
CA PRO A 66 -5.43 9.17 6.90
C PRO A 66 -4.24 9.09 5.94
N ILE A 67 -4.32 8.19 4.96
CA ILE A 67 -3.27 7.91 3.98
C ILE A 67 -3.86 8.03 2.57
N SER A 68 -3.10 8.66 1.69
CA SER A 68 -3.39 8.73 0.26
C SER A 68 -2.29 8.02 -0.52
N ILE A 69 -2.68 7.11 -1.41
CA ILE A 69 -1.75 6.34 -2.24
C ILE A 69 -1.41 7.11 -3.51
N VAL A 70 -0.12 7.39 -3.71
CA VAL A 70 0.41 8.07 -4.90
C VAL A 70 1.07 7.04 -5.82
N SER A 71 0.72 7.03 -7.10
CA SER A 71 1.44 6.23 -8.09
C SER A 71 1.26 6.76 -9.51
N GLY A 72 1.87 6.07 -10.48
CA GLY A 72 2.14 6.61 -11.81
C GLY A 72 1.19 6.24 -12.94
N LEU A 73 0.14 5.45 -12.67
CA LEU A 73 -0.71 4.80 -13.68
C LEU A 73 -0.02 3.78 -14.58
N ALA A 74 1.25 3.39 -14.34
CA ALA A 74 1.87 2.36 -15.16
C ALA A 74 1.17 0.98 -14.99
N LEU A 75 1.51 0.04 -15.87
CA LEU A 75 1.12 -1.37 -15.68
C LEU A 75 1.80 -1.95 -14.43
N GLY A 76 1.30 -3.09 -13.96
CA GLY A 76 1.89 -3.80 -12.83
C GLY A 76 1.65 -3.04 -11.53
N THR A 77 2.74 -2.70 -10.84
CA THR A 77 2.70 -2.19 -9.46
C THR A 77 1.84 -0.95 -9.29
N ASP A 78 1.96 0.05 -10.17
CA ASP A 78 1.19 1.28 -10.05
C ASP A 78 -0.33 1.02 -10.11
N THR A 79 -0.76 0.17 -11.05
CA THR A 79 -2.16 -0.23 -11.17
C THR A 79 -2.62 -1.05 -9.97
N CYS A 80 -1.80 -1.96 -9.48
CA CYS A 80 -2.09 -2.76 -8.29
C CYS A 80 -2.29 -1.87 -7.05
N ALA A 81 -1.39 -0.92 -6.81
CA ALA A 81 -1.46 0.00 -5.68
C ALA A 81 -2.73 0.86 -5.71
N HIS A 82 -3.06 1.44 -6.87
CA HIS A 82 -4.28 2.22 -7.04
C HIS A 82 -5.55 1.36 -6.83
N LYS A 83 -5.58 0.13 -7.34
CA LYS A 83 -6.72 -0.79 -7.16
C LYS A 83 -6.89 -1.16 -5.69
N ALA A 84 -5.81 -1.54 -5.03
CA ALA A 84 -5.82 -1.89 -3.61
C ALA A 84 -6.27 -0.68 -2.75
N ALA A 85 -5.83 0.53 -3.08
CA ALA A 85 -6.29 1.75 -2.42
C ALA A 85 -7.80 1.95 -2.55
N LEU A 86 -8.35 1.83 -3.76
CA LEU A 86 -9.79 1.95 -3.99
C LEU A 86 -10.59 0.86 -3.27
N THR A 87 -10.10 -0.38 -3.24
CA THR A 87 -10.73 -1.48 -2.48
C THR A 87 -10.76 -1.20 -0.98
N ALA A 88 -9.70 -0.57 -0.46
CA ALA A 88 -9.55 -0.22 0.95
C ALA A 88 -10.28 1.07 1.36
N GLY A 89 -10.96 1.75 0.41
CA GLY A 89 -11.59 3.05 0.65
C GLY A 89 -10.58 4.19 0.88
N LEU A 90 -9.32 4.02 0.47
CA LEU A 90 -8.29 5.05 0.55
C LEU A 90 -8.37 6.00 -0.64
N HIS A 91 -8.02 7.26 -0.39
CA HIS A 91 -7.82 8.20 -1.49
C HIS A 91 -6.60 7.80 -2.32
N THR A 92 -6.65 8.04 -3.63
CA THR A 92 -5.52 7.77 -4.51
C THR A 92 -5.27 8.88 -5.51
N LEU A 93 -4.00 9.22 -5.70
CA LEU A 93 -3.52 10.28 -6.58
C LEU A 93 -2.61 9.71 -7.67
N VAL A 94 -2.99 9.92 -8.92
CA VAL A 94 -2.23 9.50 -10.08
C VAL A 94 -1.30 10.63 -10.53
N VAL A 95 -0.03 10.31 -10.81
CA VAL A 95 0.91 11.25 -11.44
C VAL A 95 1.38 10.63 -12.77
N PRO A 96 0.74 10.93 -13.92
CA PRO A 96 1.07 10.26 -15.18
C PRO A 96 2.30 10.89 -15.86
N GLY A 97 2.96 10.14 -16.75
CA GLY A 97 4.04 10.65 -17.61
C GLY A 97 3.54 11.45 -18.82
N SER A 98 2.45 12.21 -18.67
CA SER A 98 1.72 12.94 -19.71
C SER A 98 0.94 14.10 -19.08
N GLY A 99 0.21 14.86 -19.90
CA GLY A 99 -0.93 15.67 -19.44
C GLY A 99 -2.06 14.83 -18.85
N LEU A 100 -3.13 15.51 -18.41
CA LEU A 100 -4.28 14.91 -17.72
C LEU A 100 -5.49 14.64 -18.63
N GLY A 101 -5.40 15.00 -19.90
CA GLY A 101 -6.43 14.76 -20.91
C GLY A 101 -6.52 13.27 -21.28
N ASP A 102 -7.74 12.78 -21.51
CA ASP A 102 -7.99 11.36 -21.78
C ASP A 102 -7.23 10.82 -22.98
N GLU A 103 -7.04 11.67 -24.00
CA GLU A 103 -6.32 11.29 -25.22
C GLU A 103 -4.81 11.18 -25.06
N VAL A 104 -4.25 11.75 -23.99
CA VAL A 104 -2.80 11.75 -23.75
C VAL A 104 -2.37 10.83 -22.63
N LEU A 105 -3.31 10.36 -21.80
CA LEU A 105 -3.02 9.39 -20.74
C LEU A 105 -2.40 8.11 -21.32
N TYR A 106 -1.31 7.71 -20.67
CA TYR A 106 -0.52 6.53 -20.99
C TYR A 106 -0.29 5.67 -19.73
N PRO A 107 -0.37 4.32 -19.82
CA PRO A 107 -0.69 3.55 -21.03
C PRO A 107 -2.18 3.65 -21.40
N ARG A 108 -2.48 3.53 -22.69
CA ARG A 108 -3.87 3.64 -23.20
C ARG A 108 -4.82 2.62 -22.56
N SER A 109 -4.31 1.43 -22.26
CA SER A 109 -5.04 0.35 -21.60
C SER A 109 -5.56 0.74 -20.21
N ASN A 110 -4.91 1.69 -19.53
CA ASN A 110 -5.30 2.13 -18.19
C ASN A 110 -6.24 3.35 -18.20
N ARG A 111 -6.64 3.89 -19.37
CA ARG A 111 -7.58 5.02 -19.43
C ARG A 111 -8.92 4.72 -18.75
N PRO A 112 -9.57 3.54 -18.95
CA PRO A 112 -10.82 3.25 -18.26
C PRO A 112 -10.65 3.22 -16.75
N PHE A 113 -9.52 2.69 -16.27
CA PHE A 113 -9.20 2.65 -14.85
C PHE A 113 -8.90 4.03 -14.27
N ALA A 114 -8.22 4.90 -15.03
CA ALA A 114 -8.00 6.29 -14.67
C ALA A 114 -9.34 7.04 -14.48
N GLN A 115 -10.34 6.75 -15.32
CA GLN A 115 -11.70 7.28 -15.17
C GLN A 115 -12.43 6.71 -13.96
N GLU A 116 -12.22 5.43 -13.64
CA GLU A 116 -12.75 4.84 -12.42
C GLU A 116 -12.21 5.53 -11.16
N ILE A 117 -10.90 5.80 -11.11
CA ILE A 117 -10.27 6.54 -10.01
C ILE A 117 -10.96 7.89 -9.79
N LEU A 118 -11.17 8.67 -10.86
CA LEU A 118 -11.86 9.97 -10.77
C LEU A 118 -13.30 9.84 -10.26
N LYS A 119 -14.04 8.85 -10.74
CA LYS A 119 -15.42 8.59 -10.31
C LYS A 119 -15.53 8.23 -8.82
N LYS A 120 -14.49 7.61 -8.26
CA LYS A 120 -14.41 7.23 -6.84
C LYS A 120 -13.79 8.31 -5.94
N GLY A 121 -13.66 9.55 -6.42
CA GLY A 121 -13.11 10.66 -5.62
C GLY A 121 -11.57 10.67 -5.54
N GLY A 122 -10.88 9.96 -6.42
CA GLY A 122 -9.44 10.09 -6.59
C GLY A 122 -9.06 11.32 -7.43
N GLY A 123 -7.76 11.52 -7.60
CA GLY A 123 -7.23 12.65 -8.36
C GLY A 123 -6.09 12.29 -9.30
N MET A 124 -5.73 13.23 -10.15
CA MET A 124 -4.53 13.21 -10.97
C MET A 124 -3.80 14.53 -10.90
N LEU A 125 -2.47 14.48 -10.92
CA LEU A 125 -1.58 15.63 -10.85
C LEU A 125 -0.52 15.52 -11.96
N SER A 126 -0.25 16.60 -12.71
CA SER A 126 0.82 16.61 -13.71
C SER A 126 1.46 17.98 -13.84
N GLU A 127 2.77 18.03 -14.11
CA GLU A 127 3.46 19.29 -14.46
C GLU A 127 3.28 19.69 -15.93
N TYR A 128 2.75 18.78 -16.76
CA TYR A 128 2.58 18.99 -18.20
C TYR A 128 1.20 19.56 -18.53
N ALA A 129 1.13 20.30 -19.63
CA ALA A 129 -0.13 20.86 -20.12
C ALA A 129 -1.18 19.75 -20.34
N PRO A 130 -2.48 20.04 -20.19
CA PRO A 130 -3.54 19.02 -20.18
C PRO A 130 -3.53 18.07 -21.39
N ASP A 131 -3.20 18.60 -22.57
CA ASP A 131 -3.18 17.93 -23.87
C ASP A 131 -1.77 17.46 -24.30
N GLN A 132 -0.80 17.47 -23.40
CA GLN A 132 0.57 17.10 -23.72
C GLN A 132 0.75 15.56 -23.73
N PRO A 133 1.14 14.95 -24.87
CA PRO A 133 1.30 13.49 -24.98
C PRO A 133 2.52 12.98 -24.19
N SER A 134 2.48 11.71 -23.79
CA SER A 134 3.59 11.07 -23.06
C SER A 134 4.86 10.97 -23.90
N ARG A 135 6.02 11.15 -23.27
CA ARG A 135 7.35 10.93 -23.87
C ARG A 135 8.24 10.15 -22.91
N ILE A 136 9.26 9.46 -23.45
CA ILE A 136 10.13 8.56 -22.64
C ILE A 136 10.80 9.30 -21.48
N TYR A 137 11.23 10.54 -21.69
CA TYR A 137 11.87 11.37 -20.65
C TYR A 137 10.89 11.92 -19.60
N TYR A 138 9.59 11.96 -19.88
CA TYR A 138 8.58 12.40 -18.91
C TYR A 138 8.38 11.42 -17.76
N PHE A 139 8.73 10.13 -17.94
CA PHE A 139 8.58 9.14 -16.86
C PHE A 139 9.58 9.37 -15.71
N PRO A 140 10.90 9.52 -15.97
CA PRO A 140 11.84 9.95 -14.93
C PRO A 140 11.50 11.32 -14.32
N GLU A 141 11.12 12.31 -15.13
CA GLU A 141 10.78 13.65 -14.65
C GLU A 141 9.57 13.61 -13.71
N ARG A 142 8.52 12.87 -14.07
CA ARG A 142 7.36 12.68 -13.21
C ARG A 142 7.68 11.94 -11.91
N ASN A 143 8.59 10.97 -11.91
CA ASN A 143 8.93 10.21 -10.70
C ASN A 143 9.44 11.14 -9.59
N ARG A 144 10.14 12.22 -9.95
CA ARG A 144 10.58 13.24 -9.01
C ARG A 144 9.42 13.92 -8.29
N ILE A 145 8.27 14.08 -8.96
CA ILE A 145 7.07 14.71 -8.38
C ILE A 145 6.45 13.75 -7.38
N MET A 146 6.30 12.47 -7.75
CA MET A 146 5.76 11.45 -6.83
C MET A 146 6.57 11.38 -5.54
N VAL A 147 7.88 11.25 -5.65
CA VAL A 147 8.77 11.24 -4.47
C VAL A 147 8.72 12.58 -3.76
N GLY A 148 8.72 13.69 -4.49
CA GLY A 148 8.76 15.02 -3.91
C GLY A 148 7.54 15.38 -3.07
N ILE A 149 6.35 14.86 -3.40
CA ILE A 149 5.13 15.07 -2.61
C ILE A 149 4.97 14.07 -1.47
N SER A 150 5.71 12.96 -1.49
CA SER A 150 5.51 11.85 -0.55
C SER A 150 6.14 12.06 0.81
N ASP A 151 5.54 11.48 1.83
CA ASP A 151 6.15 11.27 3.14
C ASP A 151 7.07 10.03 3.12
N ALA A 152 6.62 8.94 2.47
CA ALA A 152 7.39 7.72 2.28
C ALA A 152 7.18 7.10 0.88
N VAL A 153 8.13 6.27 0.47
CA VAL A 153 8.14 5.56 -0.82
C VAL A 153 8.24 4.05 -0.58
N LEU A 154 7.23 3.29 -1.00
CA LEU A 154 7.21 1.83 -0.95
C LEU A 154 7.58 1.22 -2.30
N ILE A 155 8.60 0.36 -2.29
CA ILE A 155 9.01 -0.45 -3.43
C ILE A 155 8.50 -1.88 -3.23
N ILE A 156 7.67 -2.31 -4.18
CA ILE A 156 7.19 -3.69 -4.23
C ILE A 156 8.22 -4.56 -4.95
N GLU A 157 8.55 -4.29 -6.21
CA GLU A 157 9.49 -5.11 -7.00
C GLU A 157 10.35 -4.23 -7.90
N ALA A 158 11.62 -4.56 -8.08
CA ALA A 158 12.47 -3.88 -9.05
C ALA A 158 13.65 -4.75 -9.48
N GLY A 159 13.69 -5.13 -10.76
CA GLY A 159 14.89 -5.74 -11.36
C GLY A 159 16.03 -4.74 -11.57
N ASN A 160 17.20 -5.24 -11.95
CA ASN A 160 18.45 -4.47 -12.10
C ASN A 160 18.42 -3.31 -13.12
N LYS A 161 17.51 -3.35 -14.09
CA LYS A 161 17.31 -2.30 -15.11
C LYS A 161 15.98 -1.55 -14.92
N SER A 162 15.36 -1.67 -13.75
CA SER A 162 14.07 -1.05 -13.50
C SER A 162 14.18 0.46 -13.33
N GLY A 163 13.26 1.22 -13.94
CA GLY A 163 13.11 2.66 -13.69
C GLY A 163 12.74 2.97 -12.24
N THR A 164 12.21 2.00 -11.49
CA THR A 164 11.95 2.11 -10.04
C THR A 164 13.22 2.41 -9.24
N LEU A 165 14.39 1.96 -9.71
CA LEU A 165 15.67 2.24 -9.04
C LEU A 165 15.97 3.74 -9.00
N ILE A 166 15.51 4.51 -9.99
CA ILE A 166 15.64 5.97 -10.02
C ILE A 166 14.75 6.57 -8.93
N THR A 167 13.49 6.14 -8.84
CA THR A 167 12.54 6.60 -7.81
C THR A 167 13.07 6.31 -6.39
N ALA A 168 13.65 5.13 -6.20
CA ALA A 168 14.26 4.71 -4.94
C ALA A 168 15.41 5.62 -4.52
N ARG A 169 16.32 5.92 -5.47
CA ARG A 169 17.43 6.83 -5.25
C ARG A 169 16.94 8.24 -4.91
N LEU A 170 15.93 8.74 -5.63
CA LEU A 170 15.33 10.04 -5.36
C LEU A 170 14.73 10.11 -3.96
N ALA A 171 14.19 9.01 -3.41
CA ALA A 171 13.66 9.00 -2.04
C ALA A 171 14.75 9.36 -1.02
N GLY A 172 15.92 8.73 -1.12
CA GLY A 172 17.06 9.08 -0.27
C GLY A 172 17.56 10.51 -0.51
N GLU A 173 17.66 10.95 -1.78
CA GLU A 173 18.11 12.32 -2.11
C GLU A 173 17.13 13.39 -1.61
N TYR A 174 15.84 13.10 -1.53
CA TYR A 174 14.79 14.02 -1.07
C TYR A 174 14.44 13.82 0.41
N ASN A 175 15.22 13.03 1.14
CA ASN A 175 15.01 12.72 2.55
C ASN A 175 13.58 12.21 2.82
N ARG A 176 13.15 11.24 2.01
CA ARG A 176 11.89 10.50 2.17
C ARG A 176 12.22 9.09 2.64
N ASP A 177 11.40 8.57 3.55
CA ASP A 177 11.59 7.20 4.02
C ASP A 177 11.40 6.22 2.86
N LEU A 178 12.38 5.35 2.67
CA LEU A 178 12.37 4.33 1.65
C LEU A 178 12.02 2.98 2.28
N LEU A 179 10.96 2.36 1.77
CA LEU A 179 10.40 1.13 2.27
C LEU A 179 10.50 0.04 1.18
N CYS A 180 10.87 -1.17 1.56
CA CYS A 180 11.04 -2.28 0.63
C CYS A 180 10.50 -3.58 1.24
N ILE A 181 9.78 -4.38 0.45
CA ILE A 181 9.33 -5.70 0.89
C ILE A 181 10.43 -6.76 0.74
N PRO A 182 10.50 -7.79 1.60
CA PRO A 182 11.46 -8.88 1.44
C PRO A 182 11.18 -9.70 0.19
N HIS A 183 12.21 -10.37 -0.31
CA HIS A 183 12.08 -11.36 -1.38
C HIS A 183 13.05 -12.51 -1.14
N ARG A 184 12.80 -13.64 -1.80
CA ARG A 184 13.70 -14.81 -1.76
C ARG A 184 15.06 -14.47 -2.36
N ILE A 185 16.12 -15.06 -1.81
CA ILE A 185 17.47 -14.96 -2.38
C ILE A 185 17.44 -15.53 -3.80
N GLY A 186 18.01 -14.78 -4.76
CA GLY A 186 18.06 -15.18 -6.18
C GLY A 186 16.83 -14.82 -7.01
N ASP A 187 15.80 -14.18 -6.42
CA ASP A 187 14.65 -13.69 -7.17
C ASP A 187 15.05 -12.52 -8.10
N PRO A 188 14.81 -12.60 -9.42
CA PRO A 188 15.18 -11.54 -10.37
C PRO A 188 14.42 -10.22 -10.15
N HIS A 189 13.27 -10.23 -9.48
CA HIS A 189 12.49 -9.04 -9.15
C HIS A 189 12.94 -8.36 -7.85
N ALA A 190 13.83 -9.02 -7.09
CA ALA A 190 14.28 -8.58 -5.78
C ALA A 190 15.49 -7.64 -5.79
N PHE A 191 16.15 -7.45 -6.93
CA PHE A 191 17.42 -6.72 -7.00
C PHE A 191 17.34 -5.35 -6.30
N GLY A 192 16.34 -4.54 -6.63
CA GLY A 192 16.11 -3.24 -6.04
C GLY A 192 15.79 -3.32 -4.55
N PRO A 193 14.73 -4.04 -4.12
CA PRO A 193 14.43 -4.25 -2.71
C PRO A 193 15.65 -4.70 -1.89
N HIS A 194 16.36 -5.75 -2.30
CA HIS A 194 17.56 -6.23 -1.61
C HIS A 194 18.67 -5.18 -1.54
N LEU A 195 18.93 -4.47 -2.64
CA LEU A 195 19.92 -3.40 -2.68
C LEU A 195 19.57 -2.28 -1.69
N PHE A 196 18.34 -1.80 -1.70
CA PHE A 196 17.94 -0.66 -0.87
C PHE A 196 17.79 -1.04 0.61
N ILE A 197 17.32 -2.25 0.94
CA ILE A 197 17.35 -2.77 2.31
C ILE A 197 18.79 -2.79 2.83
N ARG A 198 19.75 -3.26 2.02
CA ARG A 198 21.18 -3.24 2.37
C ARG A 198 21.71 -1.81 2.57
N LEU A 199 21.16 -0.82 1.87
CA LEU A 199 21.52 0.59 1.99
C LEU A 199 20.75 1.33 3.10
N GLY A 200 19.91 0.65 3.87
CA GLY A 200 19.20 1.22 5.02
C GLY A 200 17.72 1.54 4.80
N ALA A 201 17.13 1.11 3.68
CA ALA A 201 15.68 1.16 3.53
C ALA A 201 14.98 0.25 4.56
N ALA A 202 13.85 0.69 5.09
CA ALA A 202 13.11 -0.09 6.08
C ALA A 202 12.44 -1.30 5.43
N LEU A 203 12.52 -2.44 6.11
CA LEU A 203 11.92 -3.69 5.68
C LEU A 203 10.43 -3.73 6.02
N VAL A 204 9.57 -3.97 5.02
CA VAL A 204 8.11 -4.02 5.21
C VAL A 204 7.56 -5.41 4.95
N THR A 205 7.01 -6.04 5.99
CA THR A 205 6.33 -7.33 5.92
C THR A 205 4.84 -7.24 6.24
N GLU A 206 4.42 -6.13 6.85
CA GLU A 206 3.07 -5.90 7.32
C GLU A 206 2.72 -4.39 7.31
N PRO A 207 1.42 -4.04 7.31
CA PRO A 207 0.98 -2.65 7.22
C PRO A 207 1.51 -1.74 8.33
N VAL A 208 1.71 -2.27 9.55
CA VAL A 208 2.20 -1.46 10.68
C VAL A 208 3.59 -0.85 10.42
N HIS A 209 4.48 -1.53 9.71
CA HIS A 209 5.79 -0.96 9.35
C HIS A 209 5.65 0.27 8.44
N ILE A 210 4.58 0.33 7.62
CA ILE A 210 4.28 1.52 6.81
C ILE A 210 3.75 2.64 7.71
N LEU A 211 2.88 2.32 8.68
CA LEU A 211 2.36 3.30 9.64
C LEU A 211 3.48 3.94 10.46
N GLU A 212 4.44 3.14 10.92
CA GLU A 212 5.64 3.60 11.63
C GLU A 212 6.43 4.61 10.81
N ALA A 213 6.75 4.29 9.55
CA ALA A 213 7.44 5.20 8.64
C ALA A 213 6.64 6.49 8.37
N LEU A 214 5.32 6.40 8.30
CA LEU A 214 4.46 7.58 8.15
C LEU A 214 4.22 8.34 9.46
N SER A 215 4.80 7.89 10.57
CA SER A 215 4.58 8.43 11.92
C SER A 215 3.09 8.48 12.30
N ILE A 216 2.34 7.46 11.87
CA ILE A 216 0.94 7.26 12.23
C ILE A 216 0.90 6.20 13.32
N SER A 217 0.38 6.55 14.49
CA SER A 217 0.12 5.56 15.53
C SER A 217 -0.85 4.51 14.99
N PRO A 218 -0.50 3.22 15.05
CA PRO A 218 -1.47 2.17 14.80
C PRO A 218 -2.68 2.44 15.67
N ARG A 219 -3.87 2.31 15.09
CA ARG A 219 -5.03 2.04 15.92
C ARG A 219 -4.65 0.82 16.73
N GLU A 220 -4.98 0.83 18.01
CA GLU A 220 -5.14 -0.43 18.70
C GLU A 220 -6.10 -1.22 17.81
N THR A 221 -5.56 -2.17 17.02
CA THR A 221 -6.32 -3.33 16.62
C THR A 221 -6.89 -3.74 17.94
N SER A 222 -8.19 -3.56 18.14
CA SER A 222 -8.87 -4.06 19.33
C SER A 222 -8.31 -5.45 19.49
N ALA A 223 -7.41 -5.63 20.46
CA ALA A 223 -6.86 -6.92 20.79
C ALA A 223 -8.13 -7.70 21.04
N THR A 224 -8.45 -8.59 20.09
CA THR A 224 -9.80 -9.08 19.78
C THR A 224 -10.58 -9.05 21.06
N THR A 225 -11.38 -8.01 21.35
CA THR A 225 -11.83 -7.83 22.74
C THR A 225 -12.60 -9.09 23.07
N ALA A 226 -12.11 -9.86 24.04
CA ALA A 226 -12.63 -11.19 24.35
C ALA A 226 -14.15 -11.07 24.32
N PRO A 227 -14.85 -11.81 23.44
CA PRO A 227 -16.29 -11.69 23.35
C PRO A 227 -16.86 -11.81 24.76
N THR A 228 -17.61 -10.80 25.18
CA THR A 228 -18.06 -10.70 26.58
C THR A 228 -19.03 -11.82 26.96
N ASP A 229 -19.52 -12.54 25.95
CA ASP A 229 -20.49 -13.62 25.98
C ASP A 229 -19.88 -15.01 25.76
N LEU A 230 -18.55 -15.18 25.88
CA LEU A 230 -17.95 -16.51 25.84
C LEU A 230 -18.28 -17.31 27.10
N GLU A 231 -18.71 -18.55 26.89
CA GLU A 231 -18.78 -19.57 27.95
C GLU A 231 -17.37 -19.92 28.46
N ASP A 232 -17.25 -20.55 29.62
CA ASP A 232 -15.95 -20.79 30.27
C ASP A 232 -14.97 -21.57 29.38
N ALA A 233 -15.44 -22.62 28.69
CA ALA A 233 -14.64 -23.43 27.78
C ALA A 233 -14.26 -22.69 26.48
N GLU A 234 -15.17 -21.86 25.94
CA GLU A 234 -14.88 -21.01 24.79
C GLU A 234 -13.84 -19.95 25.14
N ARG A 235 -13.97 -19.32 26.32
CA ARG A 235 -13.04 -18.31 26.81
C ARG A 235 -11.65 -18.89 27.02
N GLU A 236 -11.58 -20.08 27.60
CA GLU A 236 -10.33 -20.81 27.79
C GLU A 236 -9.65 -21.09 26.44
N ILE A 237 -10.32 -21.75 25.51
CA ILE A 237 -9.73 -22.11 24.21
C ILE A 237 -9.36 -20.87 23.41
N TRP A 238 -10.25 -19.87 23.41
CA TRP A 238 -9.97 -18.60 22.77
C TRP A 238 -8.72 -17.96 23.38
N SER A 239 -8.56 -17.98 24.71
CA SER A 239 -7.36 -17.48 25.41
C SER A 239 -6.08 -18.24 25.02
N MET A 240 -6.16 -19.56 24.81
CA MET A 240 -5.01 -20.39 24.42
C MET A 240 -4.50 -20.14 23.00
N LEU A 241 -5.35 -19.56 22.13
CA LEU A 241 -5.07 -19.30 20.72
C LEU A 241 -4.45 -17.92 20.43
N GLU A 242 -3.71 -17.35 21.40
CA GLU A 242 -2.81 -16.20 21.12
C GLU A 242 -1.75 -16.55 20.07
N GLU A 243 -1.31 -17.80 20.05
CA GLU A 243 -0.47 -18.39 19.01
C GLU A 243 -1.23 -19.54 18.31
N PRO A 244 -0.94 -19.82 17.02
CA PRO A 244 -1.59 -20.92 16.32
C PRO A 244 -1.28 -22.26 16.98
N LYS A 245 -2.31 -23.05 17.30
CA LYS A 245 -2.17 -24.37 17.93
C LYS A 245 -2.92 -25.43 17.15
N THR A 246 -2.32 -26.61 17.06
CA THR A 246 -2.96 -27.81 16.52
C THR A 246 -4.04 -28.32 17.47
N ARG A 247 -4.94 -29.16 16.94
CA ARG A 247 -5.96 -29.80 17.76
C ARG A 247 -5.42 -30.57 18.95
N ASP A 248 -4.35 -31.30 18.72
CA ASP A 248 -3.79 -32.17 19.75
C ASP A 248 -3.11 -31.35 20.86
N GLU A 249 -2.56 -30.17 20.54
CA GLU A 249 -2.02 -29.22 21.53
C GLU A 249 -3.14 -28.61 22.37
N ILE A 250 -4.24 -28.18 21.74
CA ILE A 250 -5.40 -27.61 22.47
C ILE A 250 -6.01 -28.65 23.40
N LEU A 251 -6.22 -29.88 22.94
CA LEU A 251 -6.77 -30.96 23.76
C LEU A 251 -5.85 -31.39 24.91
N ARG A 252 -4.54 -31.14 24.79
CA ARG A 252 -3.56 -31.45 25.83
C ARG A 252 -3.47 -30.36 26.89
N GLU A 253 -3.63 -29.10 26.50
CA GLU A 253 -3.47 -27.93 27.37
C GLU A 253 -4.78 -27.46 28.01
N ALA A 254 -5.93 -27.77 27.39
CA ALA A 254 -7.25 -27.46 27.92
C ALA A 254 -7.50 -28.12 29.28
N VAL A 255 -8.03 -27.34 30.22
CA VAL A 255 -8.61 -27.82 31.48
C VAL A 255 -9.97 -28.48 31.21
N ALA A 256 -10.72 -27.98 30.23
CA ALA A 256 -11.95 -28.60 29.74
C ALA A 256 -11.70 -30.04 29.24
N ASN A 257 -12.71 -30.91 29.38
CA ASN A 257 -12.57 -32.27 28.85
C ASN A 257 -12.59 -32.26 27.31
N ALA A 258 -12.08 -33.32 26.69
CA ALA A 258 -11.90 -33.37 25.23
C ALA A 258 -13.20 -33.10 24.44
N SER A 259 -14.37 -33.47 24.97
CA SER A 259 -15.65 -33.23 24.29
C SER A 259 -16.06 -31.75 24.37
N GLU A 260 -15.86 -31.11 25.52
CA GLU A 260 -16.13 -29.68 25.71
C GLU A 260 -15.18 -28.83 24.87
N ALA A 261 -13.90 -29.19 24.84
CA ALA A 261 -12.89 -28.48 24.06
C ALA A 261 -13.18 -28.52 22.54
N LEU A 262 -13.57 -29.69 22.01
CA LEU A 262 -13.96 -29.81 20.60
C LEU A 262 -15.24 -29.03 20.29
N THR A 263 -16.22 -29.03 21.20
CA THR A 263 -17.47 -28.27 21.03
C THR A 263 -17.19 -26.78 20.98
N ALA A 264 -16.37 -26.26 21.91
CA ALA A 264 -15.99 -24.86 21.97
C ALA A 264 -15.15 -24.43 20.76
N LEU A 265 -14.25 -25.27 20.25
CA LEU A 265 -13.51 -25.02 19.01
C LEU A 265 -14.46 -24.82 17.82
N VAL A 266 -15.41 -25.74 17.63
CA VAL A 266 -16.39 -25.65 16.55
C VAL A 266 -17.29 -24.42 16.72
N ALA A 267 -17.73 -24.12 17.94
CA ALA A 267 -18.56 -22.95 18.22
C ALA A 267 -17.84 -21.63 17.90
N LEU A 268 -16.59 -21.49 18.33
CA LEU A 268 -15.75 -20.33 18.04
C LEU A 268 -15.48 -20.17 16.54
N GLU A 269 -15.27 -21.27 15.82
CA GLU A 269 -15.05 -21.25 14.37
C GLU A 269 -16.33 -20.88 13.60
N LEU A 270 -17.49 -21.41 13.99
CA LEU A 270 -18.80 -21.02 13.42
C LEU A 270 -19.13 -19.55 13.67
N ARG A 271 -18.69 -19.00 14.80
CA ARG A 271 -18.80 -17.57 15.13
C ARG A 271 -17.77 -16.71 14.38
N GLY A 272 -16.83 -17.31 13.65
CA GLY A 272 -15.77 -16.63 12.93
C GLY A 272 -14.71 -15.99 13.84
N LEU A 273 -14.64 -16.39 15.12
CA LEU A 273 -13.70 -15.86 16.11
C LEU A 273 -12.32 -16.53 16.03
N ILE A 274 -12.29 -17.74 15.48
CA ILE A 274 -11.08 -18.48 15.15
C ILE A 274 -11.24 -19.08 13.76
N LYS A 275 -10.13 -19.50 13.15
CA LYS A 275 -10.14 -20.26 11.89
C LYS A 275 -9.06 -21.32 11.87
N GLU A 276 -9.33 -22.44 11.20
CA GLU A 276 -8.34 -23.45 10.87
C GLU A 276 -7.54 -23.05 9.63
N GLU A 277 -6.21 -23.01 9.76
CA GLU A 277 -5.29 -22.88 8.64
C GLU A 277 -4.14 -23.88 8.80
N PHE A 278 -3.94 -24.74 7.80
CA PHE A 278 -2.84 -25.71 7.74
C PHE A 278 -2.79 -26.68 8.93
N GLY A 279 -3.95 -27.10 9.48
CA GLY A 279 -4.02 -28.02 10.62
C GLY A 279 -3.82 -27.36 11.99
N ALA A 280 -3.73 -26.03 12.04
CA ALA A 280 -3.68 -25.26 13.28
C ALA A 280 -4.81 -24.23 13.32
N TRP A 281 -5.38 -24.02 14.50
CA TRP A 281 -6.34 -22.96 14.74
C TRP A 281 -5.64 -21.69 15.19
N ARG A 282 -6.16 -20.54 14.77
CA ARG A 282 -5.74 -19.22 15.24
C ARG A 282 -6.92 -18.27 15.36
N ARG A 283 -6.82 -17.24 16.19
CA ARG A 283 -7.81 -16.15 16.23
C ARG A 283 -7.91 -15.46 14.88
N THR A 284 -9.13 -15.07 14.51
CA THR A 284 -9.43 -14.33 13.28
C THR A 284 -9.17 -12.84 13.42
#